data_AF-A0A851X749-F1
#
_entry.id   AF-A0A851X749-F1
#
_cell.length_a   1.000
_cell.length_b   1.000
_cell.length_c   1.000
_cell.angle_alpha   90.00
_cell.angle_beta   90.00
_cell.angle_gamma   90.00
#
_symmetry.space_group_name_H-M   'P 1'
#
loop_
_entity.id
_entity.type
_entity.pdbx_description
1 polymer ?
#
loop_
_entity_poly.entity_id
_entity_poly.type
_entity_poly.pdbx_seq_one_letter_code
_entity_poly.pdbx_strand_id
1 'polypeptide(L)'
;AGYGVCPVPSAPGCHRLACVTWRPRPSRGQRLLGSAGPQLRSPEAAVAGAGDRFRLRTEAAGTVRLQLGVLPRHLGRFGVAL
;
A
#
# COMPACT_ATOMS: atom_id res chain seq x y z
N ALA A 1 -0.01 -9.88 -7.52
CA ALA A 1 0.24 -8.51 -7.03
C ALA A 1 -0.85 -8.12 -6.04
N GLY A 2 -0.51 -7.33 -5.02
CA GLY A 2 -1.45 -6.79 -4.01
C GLY A 2 -1.23 -5.29 -3.84
N TYR A 3 -2.24 -4.60 -3.34
CA TYR A 3 -2.31 -3.15 -3.20
C TYR A 3 -2.57 -2.78 -1.74
N GLY A 4 -2.04 -1.65 -1.28
CA GLY A 4 -2.22 -1.19 0.09
C GLY A 4 -1.83 0.29 0.24
N VAL A 5 -2.29 0.89 1.32
CA VAL A 5 -1.93 2.26 1.73
C VAL A 5 -1.46 2.17 3.16
N CYS A 6 -0.35 2.82 3.48
CA CYS A 6 -0.02 3.16 4.86
C CYS A 6 0.24 4.67 4.95
N PRO A 7 -0.29 5.35 5.99
CA PRO A 7 0.06 6.74 6.24
C PRO A 7 1.56 6.84 6.57
N VAL A 8 2.19 7.90 6.08
CA VAL A 8 3.59 8.21 6.40
C VAL A 8 3.64 9.01 7.70
N PRO A 9 4.41 8.58 8.72
CA PRO A 9 4.61 9.36 9.93
C PRO A 9 5.22 10.73 9.62
N SER A 10 4.71 11.78 10.25
CA SER A 10 5.26 13.13 10.16
C SER A 10 6.45 13.36 11.11
N ALA A 11 6.60 12.51 12.12
CA ALA A 11 7.68 12.61 13.09
C ALA A 11 9.02 12.18 12.48
N PRO A 12 10.12 12.91 12.76
CA PRO A 12 11.46 12.49 12.34
C PRO A 12 11.86 11.16 12.95
N GLY A 13 12.71 10.40 12.24
CA GLY A 13 13.33 9.18 12.74
C GLY A 13 12.97 7.92 11.96
N CYS A 14 13.31 6.76 12.51
CA CYS A 14 13.09 5.46 11.89
C CYS A 14 11.81 4.80 12.42
N HIS A 15 10.89 4.50 11.51
CA HIS A 15 9.58 3.95 11.82
C HIS A 15 9.42 2.57 11.21
N ARG A 16 8.77 1.66 11.94
CA ARG A 16 8.33 0.36 11.41
C ARG A 16 6.87 0.45 11.02
N LEU A 17 6.58 0.26 9.74
CA LEU A 17 5.22 0.30 9.21
C LEU A 17 4.78 -1.09 8.78
N ALA A 18 3.52 -1.41 9.05
CA ALA A 18 2.86 -2.60 8.55
C ALA A 18 1.76 -2.18 7.58
N CYS A 19 2.02 -2.32 6.28
CA CYS A 19 1.04 -2.05 5.24
C CYS A 19 0.24 -3.32 4.95
N VAL A 20 -1.01 -3.35 5.41
CA VAL A 20 -1.94 -4.45 5.11
C VAL A 20 -2.40 -4.31 3.66
N THR A 21 -2.26 -5.39 2.90
CA THR A 21 -2.55 -5.39 1.46
C THR A 21 -3.77 -6.22 1.12
N TRP A 22 -4.39 -5.87 0.01
CA TRP A 22 -5.54 -6.54 -0.57
C TRP A 22 -5.35 -6.70 -2.07
N ARG A 23 -6.14 -7.60 -2.68
CA ARG A 23 -6.19 -7.74 -4.15
C ARG A 23 -7.62 -8.00 -4.61
N PRO A 24 -7.98 -7.70 -5.87
CA PRO A 24 -9.29 -8.06 -6.39
C PRO A 24 -9.45 -9.58 -6.40
N ARG A 25 -10.61 -10.06 -5.96
CA ARG A 25 -10.90 -11.49 -5.85
C ARG A 25 -11.16 -12.05 -7.26
N PRO A 26 -10.44 -13.10 -7.70
CA PRO A 26 -10.70 -13.71 -9.01
C PRO A 26 -12.10 -14.31 -9.07
N SER A 27 -12.66 -14.37 -10.29
CA SER A 27 -13.90 -15.11 -10.52
C SER A 27 -13.69 -16.62 -10.34
N ARG A 28 -14.77 -17.40 -10.25
CA ARG A 28 -14.67 -18.87 -10.11
C ARG A 28 -13.97 -19.51 -11.32
N GLY A 29 -14.29 -19.06 -12.54
CA GLY A 29 -13.64 -19.54 -13.75
C GLY A 29 -12.14 -19.22 -13.79
N GLN A 30 -11.75 -17.99 -13.42
CA GLN A 30 -10.35 -17.59 -13.37
C GLN A 30 -9.52 -18.42 -12.38
N ARG A 31 -10.10 -18.81 -11.24
CA ARG A 31 -9.44 -19.71 -10.29
C ARG A 31 -9.20 -21.11 -10.86
N LEU A 32 -10.19 -21.66 -11.56
CA LEU A 32 -10.11 -23.02 -12.12
C LEU A 32 -9.13 -23.10 -13.30
N LEU A 33 -9.07 -22.04 -14.11
CA LEU A 33 -8.20 -21.98 -15.29
C LEU A 33 -6.75 -21.59 -14.96
N GLY A 34 -6.43 -21.31 -13.68
CA GLY A 34 -5.09 -20.87 -13.28
C GLY A 34 -4.65 -19.55 -13.92
N SER A 35 -5.59 -18.78 -14.49
CA SER A 35 -5.28 -17.49 -15.12
C SER A 35 -4.70 -16.51 -14.11
N ALA A 36 -3.78 -15.66 -14.54
CA ALA A 36 -3.33 -14.53 -13.74
C ALA A 36 -4.55 -13.76 -13.21
N GLY A 37 -4.60 -13.57 -11.89
CA GLY A 37 -5.74 -12.94 -11.23
C GLY A 37 -5.98 -11.50 -11.72
N PRO A 38 -7.19 -10.95 -11.49
CA PRO A 38 -7.53 -9.60 -11.90
C PRO A 38 -6.55 -8.56 -11.33
N GLN A 39 -6.15 -7.61 -12.18
CA GLN A 39 -5.31 -6.48 -11.82
C GLN A 39 -6.09 -5.17 -12.01
N LEU A 40 -5.78 -4.18 -11.17
CA LEU A 40 -6.35 -2.84 -11.31
C LEU A 40 -5.71 -2.15 -12.52
N ARG A 41 -6.54 -1.52 -13.35
CA ARG A 41 -6.07 -0.69 -14.47
C ARG A 41 -5.46 0.64 -13.98
N SER A 42 -6.05 1.21 -12.94
CA SER A 42 -5.65 2.47 -12.29
C SER A 42 -5.54 2.26 -10.78
N PRO A 43 -4.41 1.70 -10.29
CA PRO A 43 -4.24 1.39 -8.88
C PRO A 43 -4.30 2.64 -7.99
N GLU A 44 -3.75 3.78 -8.42
CA GLU A 44 -3.76 5.04 -7.70
C GLU A 44 -5.17 5.54 -7.36
N ALA A 45 -6.14 5.40 -8.27
CA ALA A 45 -7.52 5.82 -8.02
C ALA A 45 -8.20 4.97 -6.93
N ALA A 46 -7.99 3.66 -6.98
CA ALA A 46 -8.56 2.72 -6.01
C ALA A 46 -7.87 2.73 -4.64
N VAL A 47 -6.61 3.18 -4.61
CA VAL A 47 -5.75 3.25 -3.42
C VAL A 47 -5.91 4.61 -2.73
N ALA A 48 -5.98 5.72 -3.47
CA ALA A 48 -6.22 7.06 -2.92
C ALA A 48 -7.69 7.30 -2.56
N GLY A 49 -8.62 6.75 -3.35
CA GLY A 49 -10.05 6.83 -3.11
C GLY A 49 -10.56 5.60 -2.35
N ALA A 50 -10.53 5.63 -1.01
CA ALA A 50 -11.27 4.66 -0.20
C ALA A 50 -12.77 4.60 -0.60
N GLY A 51 -13.27 5.68 -1.21
CA GLY A 51 -14.63 5.85 -1.69
C GLY A 51 -15.05 4.94 -2.85
N ASP A 52 -14.17 4.40 -3.70
CA ASP A 52 -14.61 3.52 -4.81
C ASP A 52 -14.30 2.03 -4.56
N ARG A 53 -13.46 1.73 -3.56
CA ARG A 53 -13.07 0.35 -3.21
C ARG A 53 -14.27 -0.54 -2.87
N PHE A 54 -15.35 0.02 -2.33
CA PHE A 54 -16.55 -0.74 -1.98
C PHE A 54 -17.20 -1.44 -3.20
N ARG A 55 -16.95 -0.95 -4.42
CA ARG A 55 -17.45 -1.54 -5.67
C ARG A 55 -16.68 -2.80 -6.08
N LEU A 56 -15.52 -3.05 -5.46
CA LEU A 56 -14.65 -4.18 -5.77
C LEU A 56 -14.86 -5.31 -4.78
N ARG A 57 -14.95 -6.54 -5.29
CA ARG A 57 -14.78 -7.74 -4.46
C ARG A 57 -13.29 -7.94 -4.23
N THR A 58 -12.86 -7.89 -2.97
CA THR A 58 -11.44 -7.98 -2.61
C THR A 58 -11.18 -9.12 -1.62
N GLU A 59 -9.93 -9.56 -1.55
CA GLU A 59 -9.44 -10.51 -0.56
C GLU A 59 -8.11 -10.04 0.02
N ALA A 60 -7.78 -10.50 1.24
CA ALA A 60 -6.52 -10.18 1.89
C ALA A 60 -5.33 -10.77 1.09
N ALA A 61 -4.27 -9.98 0.94
CA ALA A 61 -3.07 -10.37 0.18
C ALA A 61 -1.79 -10.37 1.04
N GLY A 62 -1.94 -10.33 2.37
CA GLY A 62 -0.83 -10.32 3.33
C GLY A 62 -0.44 -8.92 3.79
N THR A 63 0.72 -8.81 4.43
CA THR A 63 1.21 -7.57 5.04
C THR A 63 2.64 -7.31 4.60
N VAL A 64 2.88 -6.11 4.08
CA VAL A 64 4.22 -5.63 3.75
C VAL A 64 4.77 -4.89 4.97
N ARG A 65 5.92 -5.33 5.48
CA ARG A 65 6.60 -4.67 6.60
C ARG A 65 7.72 -3.78 6.05
N LEU A 66 7.71 -2.52 6.44
CA LEU A 66 8.62 -1.49 5.93
C LEU A 66 9.37 -0.86 7.10
N GLN A 67 10.65 -0.55 6.90
CA GLN A 67 11.39 0.37 7.76
C GLN A 67 11.55 1.69 7.00
N LEU A 68 10.99 2.76 7.54
CA LEU A 68 10.95 4.07 6.91
C LEU A 68 11.71 5.10 7.74
N GLY A 69 12.77 5.67 7.18
CA GLY A 69 13.43 6.85 7.74
C GLY A 69 12.73 8.12 7.27
N VAL A 70 12.21 8.92 8.20
CA VAL A 70 11.60 10.22 7.92
C VAL A 70 12.57 11.32 8.31
N LEU A 71 13.02 12.09 7.31
CA LEU A 71 13.92 13.22 7.46
C LEU A 71 13.16 14.52 7.12
N PRO A 72 12.81 15.35 8.11
CA PRO A 72 12.11 16.59 7.86
C PRO A 72 13.02 17.61 7.16
N ARG A 73 12.43 18.51 6.37
CA ARG A 73 13.19 19.60 5.73
C ARG A 73 13.83 20.53 6.76
N HIS A 74 14.96 21.11 6.36
CA HIS A 74 15.84 21.96 7.18
C HIS A 74 16.48 21.20 8.34
N LEU A 75 17.20 20.12 8.06
CA LEU A 75 17.99 19.38 9.04
C LEU A 75 19.05 20.26 9.73
N GLY A 76 19.52 21.32 9.06
CA GLY A 76 20.50 22.27 9.57
C GLY A 76 20.08 23.02 10.84
N ARG A 77 18.78 23.28 11.08
CA ARG A 77 18.31 23.86 12.37
C ARG A 77 18.38 22.87 13.54
N PHE A 78 18.60 21.60 13.26
CA PHE A 78 18.75 20.54 14.25
C PHE A 78 20.18 19.99 14.31
N GLY A 79 21.16 20.69 13.70
CA GLY A 79 22.58 20.36 13.79
C GLY A 79 23.02 19.11 13.00
N VAL A 80 22.18 18.60 12.09
CA VAL A 80 22.50 17.42 11.27
C VAL A 80 23.03 17.88 9.92
N ALA A 81 24.34 17.69 9.70
CA ALA A 81 25.01 17.80 8.40
C ALA A 81 25.13 16.41 7.76
N LEU A 82 24.84 16.31 6.45
CA LEU A 82 25.06 15.11 5.63
C LEU A 82 26.51 15.01 5.20
#